data_AF-A0AA43A1L1-F1
#
_entry.id   AF-A0AA43A1L1-F1
#
_cell.length_a   1.000
_cell.length_b   1.000
_cell.length_c   1.000
_cell.angle_alpha   90.00
_cell.angle_beta   90.00
_cell.angle_gamma   90.00
#
_symmetry.space_group_name_H-M   'P 1'
#
loop_
_entity.id
_entity.type
_entity.pdbx_description
1 polymer ?
#
loop_
_entity_poly.entity_id
_entity_poly.type
_entity_poly.pdbx_seq_one_letter_code
_entity_poly.pdbx_strand_id
1 'polypeptide(L)'
;MKSWPFRFGFIVIGAIIAIAYWQFYLPGQEEPKQVFTPAPVIEPNVEPVIQHPVTTTPEELESTEPLIDLEKPLPELKQSDLPMAEILAKLFADQKLDRFFILEHFIERFVVMVDNLPRPQLPSTHRPLKKTAGKFLAQGERDQLTIAPTNYKRYTPLIKMGAALDTTQVVAVYKRLYPLFQQAYQELGYPKAYFNDRLVEVIDHLLVTPQITGPVYLTQ
;
A
#
# COMPACT_ATOMS: atom_id res chain seq x y z
N MET A 1 48.90 20.28 -84.70
CA MET A 1 48.22 21.47 -84.13
C MET A 1 47.79 21.17 -82.71
N LYS A 2 47.97 22.18 -81.86
CA LYS A 2 47.80 22.26 -80.42
C LYS A 2 46.31 22.19 -80.01
N SER A 3 45.96 21.35 -79.03
CA SER A 3 44.82 21.58 -78.12
C SER A 3 44.95 20.76 -76.82
N TRP A 4 46.03 21.04 -76.10
CA TRP A 4 46.13 20.84 -74.66
C TRP A 4 45.56 22.09 -73.98
N PRO A 5 44.25 22.13 -73.65
CA PRO A 5 43.88 22.77 -72.38
C PRO A 5 42.68 22.13 -71.64
N PHE A 6 41.95 21.17 -72.22
CA PHE A 6 40.66 20.75 -71.63
C PHE A 6 40.76 19.70 -70.51
N ARG A 7 41.81 18.86 -70.48
CA ARG A 7 41.91 17.79 -69.45
C ARG A 7 42.31 18.32 -68.07
N PHE A 8 43.00 19.45 -68.00
CA PHE A 8 43.36 20.09 -66.72
C PHE A 8 42.17 20.83 -66.10
N GLY A 9 41.29 21.43 -66.92
CA GLY A 9 40.09 22.12 -66.42
C GLY A 9 39.17 21.20 -65.61
N PHE A 10 38.94 19.96 -66.08
CA PHE A 10 38.11 19.00 -65.36
C PHE A 10 38.72 18.50 -64.06
N ILE A 11 40.04 18.36 -63.98
CA ILE A 11 40.74 17.94 -62.75
C ILE A 11 40.66 19.05 -61.70
N VAL A 12 40.86 20.31 -62.11
CA VAL A 12 40.77 21.46 -61.21
C VAL A 12 39.33 21.64 -60.71
N ILE A 13 38.34 21.52 -61.59
CA ILE A 13 36.92 21.59 -61.21
C ILE A 13 36.55 20.43 -60.27
N GLY A 14 37.01 19.21 -60.56
CA GLY A 14 36.80 18.04 -59.70
C GLY A 14 37.43 18.21 -58.30
N ALA A 15 38.64 18.77 -58.23
CA ALA A 15 39.30 19.05 -56.95
C ALA A 15 38.58 20.14 -56.14
N ILE A 16 38.09 21.20 -56.80
CA ILE A 16 37.32 22.26 -56.14
C ILE A 16 35.99 21.71 -55.60
N ILE A 17 35.29 20.87 -56.37
CA ILE A 17 34.04 20.24 -55.93
C ILE A 17 34.30 19.28 -54.76
N ALA A 18 35.39 18.51 -54.80
CA ALA A 18 35.76 17.61 -53.71
C ALA A 18 36.11 18.39 -52.42
N ILE A 19 36.82 19.50 -52.51
CA ILE A 19 37.16 20.37 -51.37
C ILE A 19 35.91 21.06 -50.83
N ALA A 20 35.03 21.56 -51.70
CA ALA A 20 33.77 22.17 -51.30
C ALA A 20 32.85 21.16 -50.61
N TYR A 21 32.77 19.93 -51.15
CA TYR A 21 32.04 18.84 -50.52
C TYR A 21 32.64 18.47 -49.17
N TRP A 22 33.98 18.41 -49.06
CA TRP A 22 34.65 18.09 -47.80
C TRP A 22 34.44 19.18 -46.74
N GLN A 23 34.49 20.46 -47.11
CA GLN A 23 34.22 21.56 -46.17
C GLN A 23 32.75 21.62 -45.74
N PHE A 24 31.81 21.33 -46.63
CA PHE A 24 30.38 21.48 -46.34
C PHE A 24 29.78 20.26 -45.63
N TYR A 25 30.37 19.06 -45.82
CA TYR A 25 29.88 17.80 -45.27
C TYR A 25 30.79 17.17 -44.21
N LEU A 26 31.78 17.89 -43.68
CA LEU A 26 32.35 17.51 -42.40
C LEU A 26 31.27 17.75 -41.34
N PRO A 27 30.70 16.72 -40.68
CA PRO A 27 29.92 16.95 -39.49
C PRO A 27 30.84 17.68 -38.51
N GLY A 28 30.46 18.89 -38.10
CA GLY A 28 31.21 19.64 -37.11
C GLY A 28 31.44 18.69 -35.93
N GLN A 29 32.70 18.50 -35.54
CA GLN A 29 32.98 17.89 -34.24
C GLN A 29 32.34 18.82 -33.23
N GLU A 30 31.17 18.47 -32.72
CA GLU A 30 30.64 19.08 -31.52
C GLU A 30 31.71 18.88 -30.46
N GLU A 31 32.39 19.97 -30.08
CA GLU A 31 33.25 19.95 -28.92
C GLU A 31 32.45 19.29 -27.80
N PRO A 32 32.97 18.23 -27.14
CA PRO A 32 32.22 17.57 -26.10
C PRO A 32 31.93 18.62 -25.03
N LYS A 33 30.67 19.08 -24.98
CA LYS A 33 30.17 19.85 -23.85
C LYS A 33 30.50 19.00 -22.64
N GLN A 34 31.39 19.48 -21.79
CA GLN A 34 31.59 18.87 -20.49
C GLN A 34 30.25 18.96 -19.77
N VAL A 35 29.49 17.87 -19.84
CA VAL A 35 28.33 17.67 -18.99
C VAL A 35 28.93 17.51 -17.61
N PHE A 36 28.93 18.59 -16.83
CA PHE A 36 29.06 18.47 -15.39
C PHE A 36 27.83 17.67 -14.94
N THR A 37 27.98 16.35 -14.80
CA THR A 37 27.07 15.58 -13.97
C THR A 37 27.17 16.17 -12.58
N PRO A 38 26.09 16.71 -12.00
CA PRO A 38 26.08 17.00 -10.58
C PRO A 38 26.52 15.72 -9.85
N ALA A 39 27.44 15.84 -8.89
CA ALA A 39 27.74 14.73 -8.02
C ALA A 39 26.42 14.18 -7.46
N PRO A 40 26.24 12.85 -7.35
CA PRO A 40 25.02 12.30 -6.77
C PRO A 40 24.85 12.94 -5.40
N VAL A 41 23.76 13.70 -5.23
CA VAL A 41 23.32 14.13 -3.91
C VAL A 41 23.06 12.85 -3.15
N ILE A 42 23.98 12.49 -2.25
CA ILE A 42 23.73 11.46 -1.26
C ILE A 42 22.66 12.08 -0.37
N GLU A 43 21.39 11.84 -0.69
CA GLU A 43 20.33 12.06 0.29
C GLU A 43 20.74 11.25 1.53
N PRO A 44 20.87 11.88 2.71
CA PRO A 44 21.10 11.11 3.91
C PRO A 44 19.98 10.06 3.99
N ASN A 45 20.34 8.79 4.02
CA ASN A 45 19.43 7.70 4.37
C ASN A 45 19.02 7.93 5.83
N VAL A 46 18.07 8.85 6.03
CA VAL A 46 17.43 9.09 7.32
C VAL A 46 16.59 7.85 7.55
N GLU A 47 17.05 6.99 8.44
CA GLU A 47 16.24 5.85 8.85
C GLU A 47 14.96 6.39 9.49
N PRO A 48 13.79 5.81 9.16
CA PRO A 48 12.53 6.27 9.72
C PRO A 48 12.58 6.16 11.25
N VAL A 49 12.31 7.27 11.92
CA VAL A 49 12.22 7.32 13.38
C VAL A 49 10.94 6.59 13.79
N ILE A 50 11.07 5.59 14.67
CA ILE A 50 9.94 4.86 15.24
C ILE A 50 9.19 5.78 16.22
N GLN A 51 7.92 6.07 15.97
CA GLN A 51 7.12 6.99 16.78
C GLN A 51 6.36 6.29 17.90
N HIS A 52 5.86 5.09 17.64
CA HIS A 52 5.01 4.32 18.54
C HIS A 52 5.59 2.93 18.78
N PRO A 53 6.69 2.78 19.54
CA PRO A 53 7.30 1.48 19.78
C PRO A 53 6.33 0.54 20.53
N VAL A 54 6.23 -0.71 20.05
CA VAL A 54 5.48 -1.77 20.73
C VAL A 54 6.40 -2.43 21.76
N THR A 55 6.13 -2.15 23.04
CA THR A 55 6.79 -2.78 24.18
C THR A 55 5.78 -3.64 24.92
N THR A 56 6.06 -4.91 25.17
CA THR A 56 5.13 -5.82 25.85
C THR A 56 5.58 -6.06 27.29
N THR A 57 4.73 -5.74 28.26
CA THR A 57 4.98 -6.04 29.67
C THR A 57 4.52 -7.47 30.02
N PRO A 58 5.05 -8.09 31.09
CA PRO A 58 4.60 -9.41 31.54
C PRO A 58 3.10 -9.45 31.88
N GLU A 59 2.58 -8.43 32.57
CA GLU A 59 1.15 -8.33 32.93
C GLU A 59 0.23 -8.30 31.70
N GLU A 60 0.65 -7.59 30.65
CA GLU A 60 -0.10 -7.58 29.38
C GLU A 60 -0.04 -8.93 28.67
N LEU A 61 1.07 -9.67 28.76
CA LEU A 61 1.15 -11.03 28.21
C LEU A 61 0.23 -11.98 28.98
N GLU A 62 0.21 -11.92 30.31
CA GLU A 62 -0.69 -12.74 31.14
C GLU A 62 -2.16 -12.51 30.76
N SER A 63 -2.54 -11.28 30.41
CA SER A 63 -3.89 -11.00 29.93
C SER A 63 -4.27 -11.70 28.60
N THR A 64 -3.31 -12.27 27.87
CA THR A 64 -3.56 -13.10 26.67
C THR A 64 -3.81 -14.57 26.97
N GLU A 65 -3.50 -15.10 28.16
CA GLU A 65 -3.64 -16.53 28.49
C GLU A 65 -4.99 -17.18 28.14
N PRO A 66 -6.16 -16.52 28.32
CA PRO A 66 -7.43 -17.13 27.88
C PRO A 66 -7.47 -17.38 26.36
N LEU A 67 -6.73 -16.58 25.58
CA LEU A 67 -6.76 -16.56 24.13
C LEU A 67 -5.57 -17.30 23.50
N ILE A 68 -4.36 -17.12 24.04
CA ILE A 68 -3.10 -17.59 23.49
C ILE A 68 -2.37 -18.39 24.58
N ASP A 69 -1.85 -19.56 24.20
CA ASP A 69 -0.94 -20.33 25.02
C ASP A 69 0.47 -19.71 24.94
N LEU A 70 0.92 -19.08 26.02
CA LEU A 70 2.20 -18.37 26.09
C LEU A 70 3.42 -19.32 26.06
N GLU A 71 3.24 -20.58 26.46
CA GLU A 71 4.30 -21.59 26.43
C GLU A 71 4.63 -22.01 25.00
N LYS A 72 3.67 -21.86 24.08
CA LYS A 72 3.91 -22.12 22.66
C LYS A 72 4.69 -20.98 22.01
N PRO A 73 5.74 -21.28 21.23
CA PRO A 73 6.42 -20.27 20.45
C PRO A 73 5.47 -19.66 19.40
N LEU A 74 5.78 -18.43 18.97
CA LEU A 74 5.07 -17.84 17.85
C LEU A 74 5.29 -18.69 16.59
N PRO A 75 4.24 -18.94 15.79
CA PRO A 75 4.38 -19.65 14.52
C PRO A 75 5.15 -18.78 13.52
N GLU A 76 5.64 -19.39 12.45
CA GLU A 76 6.05 -18.62 11.27
C GLU A 76 4.83 -17.92 10.64
N LEU A 77 5.04 -16.76 10.00
CA LEU A 77 3.96 -15.99 9.36
C LEU A 77 3.09 -16.86 8.43
N LYS A 78 3.70 -17.69 7.58
CA LYS A 78 2.99 -18.59 6.66
C LYS A 78 2.19 -19.70 7.33
N GLN A 79 2.42 -19.94 8.62
CA GLN A 79 1.75 -20.95 9.43
C GLN A 79 0.80 -20.32 10.46
N SER A 80 0.57 -19.01 10.37
CA SER A 80 -0.18 -18.24 11.37
C SER A 80 -1.71 -18.36 11.26
N ASP A 81 -2.23 -18.85 10.13
CA ASP A 81 -3.68 -18.90 9.86
C ASP A 81 -4.46 -19.71 10.90
N LEU A 82 -3.99 -20.91 11.23
CA LEU A 82 -4.68 -21.77 12.21
C LEU A 82 -4.64 -21.15 13.63
N PRO A 83 -3.48 -20.76 14.17
CA PRO A 83 -3.43 -20.03 15.45
C PRO A 83 -4.29 -18.76 15.46
N MET A 84 -4.28 -17.98 14.37
CA MET A 84 -5.10 -16.77 14.25
C MET A 84 -6.59 -17.09 14.26
N ALA A 85 -7.01 -18.16 13.57
CA ALA A 85 -8.41 -18.62 13.58
C ALA A 85 -8.87 -19.04 14.98
N GLU A 86 -8.04 -19.73 15.75
CA GLU A 86 -8.33 -20.12 17.13
C GLU A 86 -8.48 -18.88 18.03
N ILE A 87 -7.59 -17.89 17.90
CA ILE A 87 -7.66 -16.63 18.64
C ILE A 87 -8.95 -15.87 18.30
N LEU A 88 -9.29 -15.75 17.01
CA LEU A 88 -10.53 -15.11 16.57
C LEU A 88 -11.77 -15.85 17.08
N ALA A 89 -11.73 -17.18 17.15
CA ALA A 89 -12.86 -17.99 17.63
C ALA A 89 -13.15 -17.73 19.11
N LYS A 90 -12.10 -17.50 19.89
CA LYS A 90 -12.22 -17.13 21.31
C LYS A 90 -12.64 -15.67 21.50
N LEU A 91 -12.06 -14.73 20.74
CA LEU A 91 -12.42 -13.29 20.80
C LEU A 91 -13.86 -13.02 20.39
N PHE A 92 -14.35 -13.75 19.39
CA PHE A 92 -15.72 -13.63 18.86
C PHE A 92 -16.55 -14.86 19.20
N ALA A 93 -16.44 -15.33 20.45
CA ALA A 93 -17.32 -16.38 20.98
C ALA A 93 -18.78 -16.07 20.60
N ASP A 94 -19.54 -17.11 20.25
CA ASP A 94 -20.93 -17.03 19.76
C ASP A 94 -21.13 -16.52 18.33
N GLN A 95 -20.07 -16.18 17.59
CA GLN A 95 -20.16 -15.77 16.18
C GLN A 95 -19.65 -16.83 15.22
N LYS A 96 -20.32 -16.92 14.06
CA LYS A 96 -19.81 -17.70 12.91
C LYS A 96 -18.73 -16.90 12.18
N LEU A 97 -17.47 -17.14 12.53
CA LEU A 97 -16.32 -16.41 11.94
C LEU A 97 -16.32 -16.42 10.42
N ASP A 98 -16.61 -17.58 9.83
CA ASP A 98 -16.65 -17.79 8.38
C ASP A 98 -17.68 -16.90 7.68
N ARG A 99 -18.68 -16.37 8.39
CA ARG A 99 -19.61 -15.38 7.83
C ARG A 99 -18.95 -14.03 7.58
N PHE A 100 -17.95 -13.67 8.38
CA PHE A 100 -17.38 -12.32 8.41
C PHE A 100 -15.96 -12.26 7.89
N PHE A 101 -15.15 -13.30 8.12
CA PHE A 101 -13.72 -13.28 7.88
C PHE A 101 -13.29 -14.21 6.74
N ILE A 102 -12.19 -13.83 6.11
CA ILE A 102 -11.38 -14.68 5.22
C ILE A 102 -10.12 -15.01 6.02
N LEU A 103 -10.04 -16.23 6.55
CA LEU A 103 -9.00 -16.64 7.50
C LEU A 103 -7.67 -17.06 6.84
N GLU A 104 -7.69 -17.27 5.52
CA GLU A 104 -6.50 -17.59 4.74
C GLU A 104 -5.62 -16.35 4.58
N HIS A 105 -4.34 -16.43 4.95
CA HIS A 105 -3.39 -15.32 4.99
C HIS A 105 -3.93 -14.13 5.79
N PHE A 106 -4.52 -14.38 6.95
CA PHE A 106 -5.28 -13.36 7.67
C PHE A 106 -4.41 -12.18 8.09
N ILE A 107 -3.21 -12.44 8.62
CA ILE A 107 -2.28 -11.41 9.10
C ILE A 107 -1.83 -10.53 7.94
N GLU A 108 -1.43 -11.14 6.82
CA GLU A 108 -0.97 -10.43 5.63
C GLU A 108 -2.11 -9.58 5.04
N ARG A 109 -3.32 -10.13 4.91
CA ARG A 109 -4.51 -9.41 4.45
C ARG A 109 -4.89 -8.26 5.37
N PHE A 110 -4.78 -8.44 6.68
CA PHE A 110 -5.02 -7.40 7.66
C PHE A 110 -4.03 -6.25 7.50
N VAL A 111 -2.74 -6.55 7.39
CA VAL A 111 -1.68 -5.54 7.18
C VAL A 111 -1.89 -4.78 5.87
N VAL A 112 -2.21 -5.47 4.78
CA VAL A 112 -2.56 -4.83 3.50
C VAL A 112 -3.79 -3.92 3.65
N MET A 113 -4.83 -4.37 4.35
CA MET A 113 -6.01 -3.57 4.59
C MET A 113 -5.66 -2.29 5.37
N VAL A 114 -4.91 -2.40 6.47
CA VAL A 114 -4.45 -1.26 7.28
C VAL A 114 -3.64 -0.29 6.42
N ASP A 115 -2.67 -0.76 5.65
CA ASP A 115 -1.84 0.12 4.80
C ASP A 115 -2.64 0.86 3.72
N ASN A 116 -3.79 0.32 3.30
CA ASN A 116 -4.61 0.91 2.25
C ASN A 116 -5.80 1.73 2.77
N LEU A 117 -6.14 1.67 4.06
CA LEU A 117 -7.31 2.36 4.64
C LEU A 117 -7.34 3.88 4.41
N PRO A 118 -6.23 4.63 4.52
CA PRO A 118 -6.23 6.07 4.29
C PRO A 118 -6.30 6.47 2.81
N ARG A 119 -6.18 5.51 1.89
CA ARG A 119 -6.15 5.78 0.45
C ARG A 119 -7.58 5.96 -0.08
N PRO A 120 -7.81 6.79 -1.12
CA PRO A 120 -9.15 7.03 -1.68
C PRO A 120 -9.85 5.77 -2.19
N GLN A 121 -9.08 4.74 -2.55
CA GLN A 121 -9.59 3.47 -3.05
C GLN A 121 -9.00 2.32 -2.25
N LEU A 122 -9.87 1.54 -1.64
CA LEU A 122 -9.51 0.29 -1.00
C LEU A 122 -9.52 -0.84 -2.06
N PRO A 123 -8.39 -1.52 -2.31
CA PRO A 123 -8.36 -2.70 -3.17
C PRO A 123 -9.42 -3.72 -2.72
N SER A 124 -10.17 -4.30 -3.66
CA SER A 124 -11.20 -5.31 -3.34
C SER A 124 -10.60 -6.71 -3.09
N THR A 125 -9.37 -6.91 -3.55
CA THR A 125 -8.53 -8.09 -3.33
C THR A 125 -7.83 -8.00 -1.97
N HIS A 126 -7.47 -9.15 -1.38
CA HIS A 126 -6.69 -9.26 -0.14
C HIS A 126 -7.30 -8.64 1.13
N ARG A 127 -8.63 -8.51 1.21
CA ARG A 127 -9.30 -8.11 2.46
C ARG A 127 -9.43 -9.29 3.43
N PRO A 128 -9.30 -9.08 4.75
CA PRO A 128 -9.56 -10.09 5.76
C PRO A 128 -11.07 -10.26 6.05
N LEU A 129 -11.91 -9.38 5.49
CA LEU A 129 -13.36 -9.36 5.68
C LEU A 129 -14.10 -9.77 4.40
N LYS A 130 -15.17 -10.55 4.56
CA LYS A 130 -16.12 -10.85 3.49
C LYS A 130 -16.99 -9.64 3.18
N LYS A 131 -17.49 -9.58 1.94
CA LYS A 131 -18.42 -8.53 1.50
C LYS A 131 -19.70 -8.59 2.33
N THR A 132 -20.19 -7.45 2.78
CA THR A 132 -21.48 -7.36 3.45
C THR A 132 -22.59 -7.82 2.51
N ALA A 133 -23.45 -8.74 2.95
CA ALA A 133 -24.53 -9.27 2.14
C ALA A 133 -25.52 -8.17 1.71
N GLY A 134 -26.19 -8.39 0.58
CA GLY A 134 -27.17 -7.46 0.01
C GLY A 134 -26.62 -6.58 -1.10
N LYS A 135 -27.53 -5.94 -1.84
CA LYS A 135 -27.20 -4.99 -2.90
C LYS A 135 -27.12 -3.58 -2.34
N PHE A 136 -26.34 -2.73 -2.99
CA PHE A 136 -26.40 -1.30 -2.75
C PHE A 136 -27.73 -0.76 -3.28
N LEU A 137 -28.39 0.09 -2.49
CA LEU A 137 -29.69 0.65 -2.83
C LEU A 137 -29.62 2.18 -2.93
N ALA A 138 -30.15 2.73 -4.00
CA ALA A 138 -30.37 4.17 -4.17
C ALA A 138 -31.86 4.49 -3.96
N GLN A 139 -32.16 5.71 -3.54
CA GLN A 139 -33.53 6.21 -3.44
C GLN A 139 -33.62 7.65 -3.97
N GLY A 140 -34.81 8.06 -4.40
CA GLY A 140 -35.06 9.39 -4.97
C GLY A 140 -35.34 9.34 -6.48
N GLU A 141 -35.54 10.53 -7.05
CA GLU A 141 -35.73 10.70 -8.49
C GLU A 141 -34.40 10.61 -9.25
N ARG A 142 -34.44 10.36 -10.56
CA ARG A 142 -33.23 10.14 -11.40
C ARG A 142 -32.14 11.20 -11.22
N ASP A 143 -32.54 12.46 -11.05
CA ASP A 143 -31.60 13.59 -10.99
C ASP A 143 -31.18 13.93 -9.54
N GLN A 144 -31.74 13.25 -8.53
CA GLN A 144 -31.47 13.46 -7.10
C GLN A 144 -31.39 12.14 -6.34
N LEU A 145 -30.67 11.16 -6.90
CA LEU A 145 -30.46 9.89 -6.23
C LEU A 145 -29.58 10.07 -4.98
N THR A 146 -30.00 9.43 -3.89
CA THR A 146 -29.28 9.42 -2.61
C THR A 146 -29.05 7.99 -2.13
N ILE A 147 -28.06 7.79 -1.26
CA ILE A 147 -27.84 6.51 -0.59
C ILE A 147 -29.08 6.16 0.25
N ALA A 148 -29.70 5.00 0.00
CA ALA A 148 -30.82 4.56 0.81
C ALA A 148 -30.36 4.23 2.26
N PRO A 149 -31.09 4.67 3.31
CA PRO A 149 -30.71 4.40 4.70
C PRO A 149 -30.60 2.92 5.07
N THR A 150 -31.26 2.05 4.30
CA THR A 150 -31.17 0.58 4.45
C THR A 150 -29.75 0.05 4.21
N ASN A 151 -28.91 0.76 3.45
CA ASN A 151 -27.51 0.37 3.27
C ASN A 151 -26.73 0.35 4.59
N TYR A 152 -26.95 1.33 5.47
CA TYR A 152 -26.22 1.41 6.75
C TYR A 152 -26.53 0.22 7.67
N LYS A 153 -27.78 -0.26 7.67
CA LYS A 153 -28.22 -1.41 8.47
C LYS A 153 -27.50 -2.72 8.09
N ARG A 154 -26.93 -2.81 6.89
CA ARG A 154 -26.15 -3.98 6.45
C ARG A 154 -24.87 -4.17 7.27
N TYR A 155 -24.35 -3.10 7.85
CA TYR A 155 -23.12 -3.10 8.64
C TYR A 155 -23.39 -3.33 10.14
N THR A 156 -24.64 -3.29 10.59
CA THR A 156 -25.01 -3.49 12.00
C THR A 156 -24.38 -4.74 12.63
N PRO A 157 -24.34 -5.92 11.97
CA PRO A 157 -23.69 -7.09 12.54
C PRO A 157 -22.19 -6.90 12.80
N LEU A 158 -21.47 -6.26 11.87
CA LEU A 158 -20.03 -5.98 12.03
C LEU A 158 -19.78 -4.98 13.15
N ILE A 159 -20.58 -3.91 13.24
CA ILE A 159 -20.45 -2.90 14.30
C ILE A 159 -20.74 -3.51 15.68
N LYS A 160 -21.78 -4.34 15.81
CA LYS A 160 -22.10 -5.03 17.07
C LYS A 160 -20.99 -5.99 17.49
N MET A 161 -20.41 -6.71 16.54
CA MET A 161 -19.30 -7.62 16.78
C MET A 161 -18.05 -6.87 17.27
N GLY A 162 -17.70 -5.75 16.64
CA GLY A 162 -16.58 -4.91 17.08
C GLY A 162 -16.83 -4.24 18.44
N ALA A 163 -18.05 -3.76 18.71
CA ALA A 163 -18.40 -3.11 19.97
C ALA A 163 -18.45 -4.06 21.17
N ALA A 164 -18.50 -5.37 20.94
CA ALA A 164 -18.50 -6.39 21.99
C ALA A 164 -17.09 -6.86 22.39
N LEU A 165 -16.04 -6.39 21.69
CA LEU A 165 -14.66 -6.80 21.98
C LEU A 165 -14.15 -6.22 23.29
N ASP A 166 -13.48 -7.07 24.07
CA ASP A 166 -12.63 -6.63 25.17
C ASP A 166 -11.36 -5.98 24.59
N THR A 167 -11.24 -4.67 24.77
CA THR A 167 -10.12 -3.89 24.22
C THR A 167 -8.79 -4.32 24.83
N THR A 168 -8.76 -4.68 26.11
CA THR A 168 -7.55 -5.14 26.80
C THR A 168 -7.05 -6.43 26.16
N GLN A 169 -7.94 -7.39 25.93
CA GLN A 169 -7.60 -8.64 25.27
C GLN A 169 -7.12 -8.45 23.83
N VAL A 170 -7.77 -7.56 23.06
CA VAL A 170 -7.37 -7.27 21.68
C VAL A 170 -5.98 -6.64 21.62
N VAL A 171 -5.69 -5.67 22.49
CA VAL A 171 -4.36 -5.05 22.60
C VAL A 171 -3.31 -6.09 22.98
N ALA A 172 -3.61 -6.95 23.95
CA ALA A 172 -2.70 -7.98 24.39
C ALA A 172 -2.36 -8.98 23.28
N VAL A 173 -3.38 -9.46 22.55
CA VAL A 173 -3.22 -10.32 21.35
C VAL A 173 -2.38 -9.60 20.29
N TYR A 174 -2.67 -8.33 20.01
CA TYR A 174 -1.92 -7.53 19.04
C TYR A 174 -0.43 -7.46 19.39
N LYS A 175 -0.11 -7.17 20.66
CA LYS A 175 1.28 -7.06 21.12
C LYS A 175 2.01 -8.41 21.08
N ARG A 176 1.33 -9.50 21.42
CA ARG A 176 1.89 -10.87 21.31
C ARG A 176 2.18 -11.23 19.85
N LEU A 177 1.29 -10.92 18.93
CA LEU A 177 1.43 -11.23 17.50
C LEU A 177 2.18 -10.15 16.71
N TYR A 178 2.62 -9.06 17.34
CA TYR A 178 3.27 -7.93 16.69
C TYR A 178 4.43 -8.33 15.76
N PRO A 179 5.32 -9.28 16.11
CA PRO A 179 6.38 -9.71 15.22
C PRO A 179 5.88 -10.21 13.85
N LEU A 180 4.71 -10.87 13.81
CA LEU A 180 4.12 -11.38 12.57
C LEU A 180 3.52 -10.25 11.73
N PHE A 181 2.83 -9.29 12.36
CA PHE A 181 2.32 -8.11 11.67
C PHE A 181 3.46 -7.25 11.10
N GLN A 182 4.53 -7.06 11.87
CA GLN A 182 5.72 -6.33 11.44
C GLN A 182 6.43 -7.03 10.28
N GLN A 183 6.60 -8.36 10.35
CA GLN A 183 7.16 -9.15 9.25
C GLN A 183 6.32 -8.99 7.98
N ALA A 184 5.00 -9.19 8.07
CA ALA A 184 4.10 -9.05 6.94
C ALA A 184 4.15 -7.65 6.31
N TYR A 185 4.30 -6.60 7.12
CA TYR A 185 4.44 -5.23 6.63
C TYR A 185 5.75 -4.99 5.88
N GLN A 186 6.86 -5.55 6.37
CA GLN A 186 8.15 -5.49 5.68
C GLN A 186 8.12 -6.25 4.36
N GLU A 187 7.43 -7.40 4.31
CA GLU A 187 7.24 -8.20 3.09
C GLU A 187 6.40 -7.47 2.01
N LEU A 188 5.69 -6.40 2.33
CA LEU A 188 5.05 -5.51 1.34
C LEU A 188 6.03 -4.61 0.58
N GLY A 189 7.31 -4.59 0.97
CA GLY A 189 8.34 -3.74 0.36
C GLY A 189 8.73 -2.54 1.21
N TYR A 190 8.38 -2.52 2.50
CA TYR A 190 8.76 -1.47 3.45
C TYR A 190 9.78 -1.99 4.50
N PRO A 191 11.00 -2.38 4.11
CA PRO A 191 11.91 -3.13 4.99
C PRO A 191 12.32 -2.39 6.27
N LYS A 192 12.33 -1.05 6.24
CA LYS A 192 12.69 -0.21 7.39
C LYS A 192 11.48 0.37 8.14
N ALA A 193 10.26 0.19 7.64
CA ALA A 193 9.09 0.84 8.21
C ALA A 193 8.55 0.08 9.42
N TYR A 194 7.93 0.81 10.34
CA TYR A 194 7.36 0.27 11.57
C TYR A 194 5.85 0.13 11.44
N PHE A 195 5.32 -1.09 11.59
CA PHE A 195 3.90 -1.34 11.33
C PHE A 195 2.99 -0.62 12.33
N ASN A 196 3.39 -0.52 13.61
CA ASN A 196 2.56 0.15 14.61
C ASN A 196 2.39 1.64 14.33
N ASP A 197 3.41 2.30 13.76
CA ASP A 197 3.28 3.71 13.37
C ASP A 197 2.20 3.87 12.30
N ARG A 198 2.19 2.96 11.31
CA ARG A 198 1.15 2.92 10.28
C ARG A 198 -0.24 2.62 10.86
N LEU A 199 -0.34 1.69 11.81
CA LEU A 199 -1.60 1.35 12.46
C LEU A 199 -2.17 2.54 13.26
N VAL A 200 -1.33 3.23 14.04
CA VAL A 200 -1.74 4.41 14.81
C VAL A 200 -2.19 5.54 13.89
N GLU A 201 -1.45 5.82 12.82
CA GLU A 201 -1.85 6.81 11.80
C GLU A 201 -3.24 6.49 11.22
N VAL A 202 -3.51 5.22 10.94
CA VAL A 202 -4.82 4.76 10.42
C VAL A 202 -5.92 4.91 11.46
N ILE A 203 -5.65 4.61 12.73
CA ILE A 203 -6.61 4.82 13.83
C ILE A 203 -6.95 6.30 13.93
N ASP A 204 -5.96 7.19 13.95
CA ASP A 204 -6.17 8.64 13.99
C ASP A 204 -6.98 9.14 12.79
N HIS A 205 -6.66 8.64 11.59
CA HIS A 205 -7.43 8.93 10.38
C HIS A 205 -8.90 8.53 10.50
N LEU A 206 -9.19 7.35 11.07
CA LEU A 206 -10.56 6.88 11.26
C LEU A 206 -11.30 7.67 12.34
N LEU A 207 -10.63 8.08 13.42
CA LEU A 207 -11.22 8.85 14.51
C LEU A 207 -11.66 10.26 14.07
N VAL A 208 -11.01 10.85 13.08
CA VAL A 208 -11.40 12.16 12.51
C VAL A 208 -12.47 12.06 11.42
N THR A 209 -13.09 10.89 11.21
CA THR A 209 -14.15 10.70 10.21
C THR A 209 -15.36 11.61 10.52
N PRO A 210 -15.76 12.51 9.59
CA PRO A 210 -16.89 13.41 9.81
C PRO A 210 -18.22 12.67 9.99
N GLN A 211 -19.07 13.17 10.89
CA GLN A 211 -20.44 12.69 11.00
C GLN A 211 -21.30 13.27 9.87
N ILE A 212 -21.90 12.39 9.07
CA ILE A 212 -22.79 12.78 7.98
C ILE A 212 -24.24 12.85 8.51
N THR A 213 -24.80 14.06 8.59
CA THR A 213 -26.16 14.30 9.11
C THR A 213 -27.22 14.51 8.02
N GLY A 214 -26.82 14.63 6.75
CA GLY A 214 -27.69 14.87 5.60
C GLY A 214 -27.67 13.74 4.55
N PRO A 215 -28.50 13.84 3.49
CA PRO A 215 -28.49 12.87 2.40
C PRO A 215 -27.15 12.88 1.66
N VAL A 216 -26.65 11.69 1.33
CA VAL A 216 -25.47 11.51 0.47
C VAL A 216 -25.93 11.31 -0.96
N TYR A 217 -25.69 12.29 -1.82
CA TYR A 217 -26.06 12.25 -3.23
C TYR A 217 -25.12 11.35 -4.03
N LEU A 218 -25.67 10.64 -5.00
CA LEU A 218 -24.90 9.81 -5.94
C LEU A 218 -24.46 10.65 -7.13
N THR A 219 -23.18 10.51 -7.49
CA THR A 219 -22.64 11.02 -8.75
C THR A 219 -22.83 9.95 -9.82
N GLN A 220 -23.33 10.34 -10.99
CA GLN A 220 -23.46 9.45 -12.16
C GLN A 220 -22.16 9.40 -12.97
#